data_AF-A0A526V4Z9-F1
#
_entry.id   AF-A0A526V4Z9-F1
#
_cell.length_a   1.000
_cell.length_b   1.000
_cell.length_c   1.000
_cell.angle_alpha   90.00
_cell.angle_beta   90.00
_cell.angle_gamma   90.00
#
_symmetry.space_group_name_H-M   'P 1'
#
loop_
_entity.id
_entity.type
_entity.pdbx_description
1 polymer ?
#
loop_
_entity_poly.entity_id
_entity_poly.type
_entity_poly.pdbx_seq_one_letter_code
_entity_poly.pdbx_strand_id
1 'polypeptide(L)'
;MPSTELLIAFFATTAIFAYIPGPAMLYAAAQTMARGRWSGLTAALGIHLGGYVHVFAAAAGLSVLFHAVPTLYLAVKLVGALYLIWLGVSLFRKRVE
;
A
#
# COMPACT_ATOMS: atom_id res chain seq x y z
N MET A 1 19.16 -0.89 -13.06
CA MET A 1 18.31 0.22 -12.57
C MET A 1 16.95 0.13 -13.26
N PRO A 2 15.83 0.37 -12.56
CA PRO A 2 14.49 0.30 -13.18
C PRO A 2 14.36 1.31 -14.32
N SER A 3 13.58 0.98 -15.35
CA SER A 3 13.32 1.91 -16.46
C SER A 3 12.48 3.10 -16.02
N THR A 4 12.67 4.25 -16.67
CA THR A 4 11.91 5.48 -16.36
C THR A 4 10.40 5.25 -16.51
N GLU A 5 9.98 4.49 -17.52
CA GLU A 5 8.57 4.11 -17.73
C GLU A 5 7.99 3.36 -16.52
N LEU A 6 8.75 2.43 -15.94
CA LEU A 6 8.31 1.68 -14.76
C LEU A 6 8.18 2.60 -13.54
N LEU A 7 9.11 3.54 -13.36
CA LEU A 7 9.05 4.52 -12.26
C LEU A 7 7.84 5.43 -12.39
N ILE A 8 7.55 5.89 -13.61
CA ILE A 8 6.35 6.71 -13.89
C ILE A 8 5.08 5.92 -13.60
N ALA A 9 4.97 4.69 -14.11
CA ALA A 9 3.80 3.83 -13.89
C ALA A 9 3.60 3.51 -12.39
N PHE A 10 4.69 3.24 -11.68
CA PHE A 10 4.67 3.01 -10.23
C PHE A 10 4.20 4.25 -9.48
N PHE A 11 4.80 5.42 -9.75
CA PHE A 11 4.45 6.67 -9.09
C PHE A 11 2.98 7.03 -9.32
N ALA A 12 2.53 7.01 -10.57
CA ALA A 12 1.15 7.34 -10.93
C ALA A 12 0.17 6.40 -10.24
N THR A 13 0.42 5.09 -10.30
CA THR A 13 -0.47 4.08 -9.70
C THR A 13 -0.51 4.21 -8.19
N THR A 14 0.65 4.28 -7.52
CA THR A 14 0.73 4.38 -6.06
C THR A 14 0.14 5.70 -5.55
N ALA A 15 0.30 6.80 -6.27
CA ALA A 15 -0.35 8.07 -5.93
C ALA A 15 -1.88 7.95 -5.96
N ILE A 16 -2.45 7.35 -7.01
CA ILE A 16 -3.91 7.11 -7.10
C ILE A 16 -4.39 6.29 -5.90
N PHE A 17 -3.68 5.20 -5.57
CA PHE A 17 -4.04 4.36 -4.41
C PHE A 17 -3.89 5.09 -3.07
N ALA A 18 -2.87 5.95 -2.93
CA ALA A 18 -2.63 6.72 -1.70
C ALA A 18 -3.76 7.72 -1.37
N TYR A 19 -4.52 8.15 -2.37
CA TYR A 19 -5.69 9.02 -2.15
C TYR A 19 -6.91 8.29 -1.55
N ILE A 20 -6.96 6.96 -1.64
CA ILE A 20 -8.09 6.19 -1.11
C ILE A 20 -7.92 6.04 0.41
N PRO A 21 -8.83 6.60 1.23
CA PRO A 21 -8.67 6.58 2.69
C PRO A 21 -8.79 5.15 3.23
N GLY A 22 -7.65 4.58 3.61
CA GLY A 22 -7.58 3.29 4.28
C GLY A 22 -7.77 3.37 5.80
N PRO A 23 -7.84 2.22 6.50
CA PRO A 23 -7.99 2.17 7.96
C PRO A 23 -6.93 2.96 8.72
N ALA A 24 -5.69 2.97 8.23
CA ALA A 24 -4.59 3.72 8.83
C ALA A 24 -4.80 5.25 8.77
N MET A 25 -5.29 5.75 7.62
CA MET A 25 -5.62 7.18 7.46
C MET A 25 -6.81 7.56 8.35
N LEU A 26 -7.85 6.72 8.42
CA LEU A 26 -9.00 6.92 9.30
C LEU A 26 -8.60 6.93 10.77
N TYR A 27 -7.69 6.04 11.18
CA TYR A 27 -7.15 6.02 12.54
C TYR A 27 -6.37 7.30 12.87
N ALA A 28 -5.47 7.73 12.00
CA ALA A 28 -4.71 8.97 12.20
C ALA A 28 -5.63 10.20 12.25
N ALA A 29 -6.67 10.24 11.41
CA ALA A 29 -7.70 11.28 11.44
C ALA A 29 -8.49 11.25 12.76
N ALA A 30 -8.93 10.07 13.21
CA ALA A 30 -9.65 9.91 14.48
C ALA A 30 -8.80 10.38 15.68
N GLN A 31 -7.51 10.03 15.70
CA GLN A 31 -6.59 10.51 16.75
C GLN A 31 -6.38 12.02 16.69
N THR A 32 -6.31 12.59 15.48
CA THR A 32 -6.21 14.05 15.29
C THR A 32 -7.45 14.76 15.83
N MET A 33 -8.64 14.23 15.53
CA MET A 33 -9.92 14.82 15.95
C MET A 33 -10.16 14.67 17.46
N ALA A 34 -9.84 13.51 18.04
CA ALA A 34 -10.11 13.22 19.45
C ALA A 34 -9.07 13.84 20.41
N ARG A 35 -7.81 13.94 19.97
CA ARG A 35 -6.67 14.27 20.85
C ARG A 35 -5.76 15.37 20.31
N GLY A 36 -6.13 16.01 19.21
CA GLY A 36 -5.42 17.13 18.59
C GLY A 36 -4.31 16.71 17.61
N ARG A 37 -3.76 17.72 16.91
CA ARG A 37 -2.74 17.57 15.85
C ARG A 37 -1.58 16.66 16.24
N TRP A 38 -1.03 16.83 17.43
CA TRP A 38 0.16 16.08 17.84
C TRP A 38 -0.10 14.58 17.98
N SER A 39 -1.28 14.19 18.47
CA SER A 39 -1.67 12.77 18.55
C SER A 39 -1.86 12.15 17.16
N GLY A 40 -2.33 12.94 16.20
CA GLY A 40 -2.42 12.52 14.80
C GLY A 40 -1.06 12.31 14.16
N LEU A 41 -0.13 13.24 14.37
CA LEU A 41 1.24 13.16 13.84
C LEU A 41 2.02 11.98 14.43
N THR A 42 1.93 11.76 15.74
CA THR A 42 2.60 10.60 16.37
C THR A 42 2.00 9.28 15.92
N ALA A 43 0.68 9.20 15.75
CA ALA A 43 0.01 8.04 15.15
C ALA A 43 0.50 7.79 13.72
N ALA A 44 0.55 8.83 12.88
CA ALA A 44 1.05 8.73 11.52
C ALA A 44 2.51 8.27 11.47
N LEU A 45 3.38 8.84 12.32
CA LEU A 45 4.78 8.43 12.43
C LEU A 45 4.92 6.96 12.82
N GLY A 46 4.16 6.51 13.83
CA GLY A 46 4.17 5.10 14.24
C GLY A 46 3.75 4.15 13.12
N ILE A 47 2.68 4.50 12.39
CA ILE A 47 2.21 3.74 11.23
C ILE A 47 3.31 3.65 10.17
N HIS A 48 3.96 4.77 9.82
CA HIS A 48 4.99 4.79 8.79
C HIS A 48 6.24 4.04 9.22
N LEU A 49 6.71 4.21 10.45
CA LEU A 49 7.89 3.49 10.97
C LEU A 49 7.66 1.98 10.95
N GLY A 50 6.51 1.52 11.47
CA GLY A 50 6.15 0.09 11.41
C GLY A 50 5.99 -0.41 9.98
N GLY A 51 5.36 0.39 9.12
CA GLY A 51 5.21 0.10 7.70
C GLY A 51 6.55 -0.03 6.98
N TYR A 52 7.51 0.87 7.22
CA TYR A 52 8.83 0.81 6.62
C TYR A 52 9.61 -0.41 7.09
N VAL A 53 9.59 -0.74 8.39
CA VAL A 53 10.23 -1.95 8.90
C VAL A 53 9.65 -3.19 8.20
N HIS A 54 8.32 -3.27 8.06
CA HIS A 54 7.67 -4.35 7.33
C HIS A 54 8.08 -4.40 5.85
N VAL A 55 8.09 -3.26 5.15
CA VAL A 55 8.49 -3.15 3.74
C VAL A 55 9.94 -3.56 3.54
N PHE A 56 10.86 -3.13 4.41
CA PHE A 56 12.26 -3.54 4.33
C PHE A 56 12.43 -5.04 4.55
N ALA A 57 11.77 -5.61 5.56
CA ALA A 57 11.80 -7.05 5.82
C ALA A 57 11.25 -7.84 4.62
N ALA A 58 10.11 -7.40 4.06
CA ALA A 58 9.51 -8.01 2.89
C ALA A 58 10.44 -7.89 1.66
N ALA A 59 10.99 -6.70 1.37
CA ALA A 59 11.86 -6.49 0.22
C ALA A 59 13.15 -7.32 0.29
N ALA A 60 13.78 -7.39 1.47
CA ALA A 60 14.97 -8.19 1.68
C ALA A 60 14.70 -9.70 1.47
N GLY A 61 13.55 -10.21 1.93
CA GLY A 61 13.18 -11.62 1.81
C GLY A 61 12.62 -12.01 0.42
N LEU A 62 11.66 -11.25 -0.10
CA LEU A 62 10.99 -11.55 -1.38
C LEU A 62 11.95 -11.46 -2.56
N SER A 63 12.94 -10.56 -2.53
CA SER A 63 13.93 -10.44 -3.61
C SER A 63 14.65 -11.78 -3.83
N VAL A 64 15.14 -12.39 -2.75
CA VAL A 64 15.80 -13.71 -2.79
C VAL A 64 14.84 -14.78 -3.30
N LEU A 65 13.60 -14.78 -2.82
CA LEU A 65 12.59 -15.77 -3.19
C LEU A 65 12.22 -15.70 -4.68
N PHE A 66 12.07 -14.49 -5.23
CA PHE A 66 11.76 -14.28 -6.63
C PHE A 66 12.93 -14.62 -7.56
N HIS A 67 14.17 -14.44 -7.10
CA HIS A 67 15.34 -14.94 -7.81
C HIS A 67 15.41 -16.48 -7.81
N ALA A 68 15.03 -17.13 -6.72
CA ALA A 68 15.03 -18.59 -6.61
C ALA A 68 13.89 -19.25 -7.42
N VAL A 69 12.69 -18.63 -7.43
CA VAL A 69 11.50 -19.17 -8.11
C VAL A 69 10.84 -18.07 -8.95
N PRO A 70 11.25 -17.87 -10.22
CA PRO A 70 10.74 -16.79 -11.07
C PRO A 70 9.23 -16.88 -11.34
N THR A 71 8.66 -18.08 -11.36
CA THR A 71 7.22 -18.29 -11.55
C THR A 71 6.40 -17.71 -10.38
N LEU A 72 6.96 -17.67 -9.17
CA LEU A 72 6.29 -17.08 -8.01
C LEU A 72 6.13 -15.57 -8.16
N TYR A 73 7.12 -14.90 -8.75
CA TYR A 73 7.01 -13.47 -9.04
C TYR A 73 5.84 -13.16 -9.97
N LEU A 74 5.67 -13.96 -11.02
CA LEU A 74 4.53 -13.83 -11.94
C LEU A 74 3.19 -14.14 -11.22
N ALA A 75 3.14 -15.20 -10.41
CA ALA A 75 1.95 -15.56 -9.64
C ALA A 75 1.53 -14.42 -8.70
N VAL A 76 2.47 -13.85 -7.95
CA VAL A 76 2.20 -12.71 -7.05
C VAL A 76 1.69 -11.50 -7.83
N LYS A 77 2.27 -11.20 -9.00
CA LYS A 77 1.79 -10.11 -9.87
C LYS A 77 0.34 -10.33 -10.32
N LEU A 78 0.00 -11.54 -10.77
CA LEU A 78 -1.34 -11.86 -11.24
C LEU A 78 -2.36 -11.85 -10.10
N VAL A 79 -2.04 -12.46 -8.96
CA VAL A 79 -2.89 -12.45 -7.75
C VAL A 79 -3.11 -11.03 -7.26
N GLY A 80 -2.04 -10.21 -7.20
CA GLY A 80 -2.13 -8.80 -6.83
C GLY A 80 -3.02 -8.01 -7.79
N ALA A 81 -2.87 -8.20 -9.10
CA ALA A 81 -3.71 -7.55 -10.10
C ALA A 81 -5.19 -7.93 -9.94
N LEU A 82 -5.50 -9.22 -9.78
CA LEU A 82 -6.86 -9.71 -9.53
C LEU A 82 -7.45 -9.12 -8.25
N TYR A 83 -6.65 -9.06 -7.18
CA TYR A 83 -7.07 -8.45 -5.91
C TYR A 83 -7.40 -6.96 -6.07
N LEU A 84 -6.59 -6.20 -6.80
CA LEU A 84 -6.86 -4.78 -7.06
C LEU A 84 -8.10 -4.55 -7.93
N ILE A 85 -8.31 -5.40 -8.94
CA ILE A 85 -9.55 -5.37 -9.74
C ILE A 85 -10.76 -5.63 -8.84
N TRP A 86 -10.69 -6.69 -8.01
CA TRP A 86 -11.76 -7.01 -7.08
C TRP A 86 -12.01 -5.88 -6.08
N LEU A 87 -10.97 -5.27 -5.52
CA LEU A 87 -11.07 -4.15 -4.60
C LEU A 87 -11.71 -2.93 -5.28
N GLY A 88 -11.28 -2.59 -6.49
CA GLY A 88 -11.88 -1.52 -7.30
C GLY A 88 -13.37 -1.75 -7.56
N VAL A 89 -13.74 -2.96 -8.01
CA VAL A 89 -15.14 -3.35 -8.22
C VAL A 89 -15.93 -3.30 -6.91
N SER A 90 -15.36 -3.76 -5.80
CA SER A 90 -16.01 -3.71 -4.49
C SER A 90 -16.27 -2.29 -4.02
N LEU A 91 -15.39 -1.33 -4.33
CA LEU A 91 -15.60 0.08 -3.97
C LEU A 91 -16.78 0.68 -4.75
N PHE A 92 -16.91 0.38 -6.04
CA PHE A 92 -18.08 0.80 -6.83
C PHE A 92 -19.38 0.17 -6.33
N ARG A 93 -19.35 -1.10 -5.95
CA ARG A 93 -20.53 -1.81 -5.43
C ARG A 93 -21.00 -1.32 -4.06
N LYS A 94 -20.09 -0.80 -3.22
CA LYS A 94 -20.43 -0.25 -1.90
C LYS A 94 -20.92 1.21 -1.94
N ARG A 95 -20.85 1.90 -3.08
CA ARG A 95 -21.26 3.31 -3.25
C ARG A 95 -22.74 3.46 -3.66
N VAL A 96 -23.65 2.64 -3.13
CA VAL A 96 -25.12 2.73 -3.38
C VAL A 96 -25.96 2.51 -2.11
N GLU A 97 -25.38 2.57 -0.91
CA GLU A 97 -26.15 2.69 0.35
C GLU A 97 -25.66 3.86 1.20
#